data_AF-A0A961B139-F1
#
_entry.id   AF-A0A961B139-F1
#
_cell.length_a   1.000
_cell.length_b   1.000
_cell.length_c   1.000
_cell.angle_alpha   90.00
_cell.angle_beta   90.00
_cell.angle_gamma   90.00
#
_symmetry.space_group_name_H-M   'P 1'
#
loop_
_entity.id
_entity.type
_entity.pdbx_description
1 polymer ?
#
loop_
_entity_poly.entity_id
_entity_poly.type
_entity_poly.pdbx_seq_one_letter_code
_entity_poly.pdbx_strand_id
1 'polypeptide(L)' 'MILSAVITEAEEGGYIAHNSETGTRTQGETFDEAIENLREATGLYLEEFPMKAGRPPRHFPSRRQELRGSAA' A
#
# COMPACT_ATOMS: atom_id res chain seq x y z
N MET A 1 15.03 3.86 8.03
CA MET A 1 13.93 3.03 8.58
C MET A 1 13.79 1.80 7.69
N ILE A 2 13.48 0.64 8.25
CA ILE A 2 13.22 -0.58 7.47
C ILE A 2 11.73 -0.87 7.57
N LEU A 3 11.09 -1.13 6.43
CA LEU A 3 9.66 -1.44 6.31
C LEU A 3 9.47 -2.75 5.56
N SER A 4 8.43 -3.48 5.92
CA SER A 4 8.12 -4.79 5.32
C SER A 4 7.09 -4.66 4.20
N ALA A 5 7.13 -5.54 3.20
CA ALA A 5 6.08 -5.60 2.20
C ALA A 5 5.61 -7.05 2.05
N VAL A 6 4.29 -7.24 1.98
CA VAL A 6 3.68 -8.50 1.56
C VAL A 6 3.21 -8.32 0.13
N ILE A 7 3.65 -9.22 -0.75
CA ILE A 7 3.27 -9.24 -2.16
C ILE A 7 2.40 -10.46 -2.43
N THR A 8 1.29 -10.26 -3.13
CA THR A 8 0.37 -11.33 -3.54
C THR A 8 -0.02 -11.14 -5.00
N GLU A 9 -0.13 -12.21 -5.77
CA GLU A 9 -0.74 -12.15 -7.10
C GLU A 9 -2.21 -11.71 -6.99
N ALA A 10 -2.65 -10.86 -7.92
CA ALA A 10 -4.04 -10.42 -7.98
C ALA A 10 -4.88 -11.39 -8.81
N GLU A 11 -6.15 -11.60 -8.42
CA GLU A 11 -7.07 -12.49 -9.12
C GLU A 11 -7.30 -12.10 -10.59
N GLU A 12 -7.19 -10.81 -10.89
CA GLU A 12 -7.39 -10.21 -12.21
C GLU A 12 -6.07 -10.15 -13.04
N GLY A 13 -4.95 -10.62 -12.47
CA GLY A 13 -3.61 -10.49 -13.04
C GLY A 13 -2.78 -9.37 -12.39
N GLY A 14 -1.45 -9.50 -12.45
CA GLY A 14 -0.51 -8.59 -11.81
C GLY A 14 -0.29 -8.86 -10.32
N TYR A 15 0.20 -7.85 -9.59
CA TYR A 15 0.66 -7.97 -8.21
C TYR A 15 0.06 -6.88 -7.32
N ILE A 16 -0.35 -7.28 -6.11
CA ILE A 16 -0.75 -6.39 -5.03
C ILE A 16 0.40 -6.32 -4.02
N ALA A 17 0.77 -5.11 -3.63
CA ALA A 17 1.79 -4.84 -2.61
C ALA A 17 1.18 -4.15 -1.39
N HIS A 18 1.54 -4.60 -0.19
CA HIS A 18 0.99 -4.07 1.08
C HIS A 18 2.06 -3.91 2.16
N ASN A 19 2.13 -2.74 2.78
CA ASN A 19 2.94 -2.49 3.97
C ASN A 19 2.06 -2.56 5.24
N SER A 20 2.44 -3.41 6.20
CA SER A 20 1.65 -3.63 7.42
C SER A 20 1.75 -2.51 8.46
N GLU A 21 2.83 -1.74 8.41
CA GLU A 21 3.20 -0.73 9.39
C GLU A 21 2.45 0.58 9.16
N THR A 22 2.21 0.93 7.90
CA THR A 22 1.44 2.11 7.47
C THR A 22 0.03 1.76 7.00
N GLY A 23 -0.21 0.51 6.62
CA GLY A 23 -1.45 0.08 5.96
C GLY A 23 -1.56 0.54 4.50
N THR A 24 -0.48 1.04 3.90
CA THR A 24 -0.47 1.41 2.48
C THR A 24 -0.55 0.16 1.60
N ARG A 25 -1.33 0.25 0.53
CA ARG A 25 -1.55 -0.83 -0.43
C ARG A 25 -1.59 -0.27 -1.84
N THR A 26 -0.93 -0.95 -2.76
CA THR A 26 -0.87 -0.60 -4.18
C THR A 26 -0.98 -1.86 -5.04
N GLN A 27 -1.11 -1.66 -6.35
CA GLN A 27 -1.10 -2.72 -7.37
C GLN A 27 -0.18 -2.30 -8.52
N GLY A 28 0.34 -3.27 -9.26
CA GLY A 28 1.04 -3.08 -10.53
C GLY A 28 0.89 -4.31 -11.42
N GLU A 29 1.08 -4.15 -12.72
CA GLU A 29 1.03 -5.27 -13.68
C GLU A 29 2.24 -6.20 -13.50
N THR A 30 3.35 -5.64 -13.02
CA THR A 30 4.59 -6.37 -12.71
C THR A 30 4.95 -6.29 -11.23
N PHE A 31 5.79 -7.22 -10.78
CA PHE A 31 6.30 -7.23 -9.40
C PHE A 31 7.03 -5.92 -9.07
N ASP A 32 7.92 -5.49 -9.97
CA ASP A 32 8.71 -4.26 -9.78
C ASP A 32 7.82 -3.02 -9.73
N GLU A 33 6.83 -2.93 -10.62
CA GLU A 33 5.86 -1.83 -10.60
C GLU A 33 5.06 -1.77 -9.29
N ALA A 34 4.56 -2.91 -8.80
CA ALA A 34 3.83 -2.96 -7.55
C ALA A 34 4.69 -2.49 -6.35
N ILE A 35 5.98 -2.87 -6.34
CA ILE A 35 6.95 -2.43 -5.33
C ILE A 35 7.20 -0.92 -5.42
N GLU A 36 7.47 -0.39 -6.61
CA GLU A 36 7.77 1.04 -6.79
C GLU A 36 6.56 1.90 -6.43
N ASN A 37 5.36 1.50 -6.86
CA ASN A 37 4.11 2.14 -6.46
C ASN A 37 3.95 2.13 -4.93
N LEU A 38 4.26 1.01 -4.26
CA LEU A 38 4.18 0.91 -2.81
C LEU A 38 5.17 1.85 -2.12
N ARG A 39 6.40 1.98 -2.65
CA ARG A 39 7.43 2.89 -2.11
C ARG A 39 6.95 4.34 -2.16
N GLU A 40 6.41 4.76 -3.30
CA GLU A 40 5.88 6.12 -3.47
C GLU A 40 4.72 6.39 -2.51
N ALA A 41 3.70 5.52 -2.50
CA ALA A 41 2.54 5.67 -1.63
C ALA A 41 2.92 5.69 -0.13
N THR A 42 3.90 4.87 0.25
CA THR A 42 4.42 4.82 1.62
C THR A 42 5.24 6.07 1.96
N GLY A 43 6.03 6.59 1.02
CA GLY A 43 6.77 7.84 1.18
C GLY A 43 5.82 9.01 1.45
N LEU A 44 4.80 9.17 0.59
CA LEU A 44 3.77 10.21 0.75
C LEU A 44 3.02 10.08 2.08
N TYR A 45 2.65 8.85 2.47
CA TYR A 45 2.01 8.61 3.77
C TYR A 45 2.89 9.08 4.94
N LEU A 46 4.20 8.84 4.88
CA LEU A 46 5.12 9.21 5.96
C LEU A 46 5.45 10.70 6.00
N GLU A 47 5.39 11.38 4.87
CA GLU A 47 5.46 12.83 4.81
C GLU A 47 4.26 13.48 5.52
N GLU A 48 3.06 12.94 5.33
CA GLU A 48 1.83 13.44 5.96
C GLU A 48 1.67 12.96 7.42
N PHE A 49 2.05 11.71 7.70
CA PHE A 49 1.93 11.05 9.00
C PHE A 49 3.30 10.50 9.45
N PRO A 50 4.21 11.35 9.93
CA PRO A 50 5.53 10.92 10.38
C PRO A 50 5.43 9.82 11.43
N MET A 51 5.96 8.64 11.13
CA MET A 51 6.01 7.55 12.09
C MET A 51 6.92 7.92 13.26
N LYS A 52 6.32 8.21 14.42
CA LYS A 52 7.06 8.41 15.67
C LYS A 52 7.55 7.04 16.15
N ALA A 53 8.85 6.93 16.42
CA ALA A 53 9.43 5.72 17.00
C ALA A 53 8.70 5.38 18.31
N GLY A 54 7.85 4.34 18.29
CA GLY A 54 7.24 3.85 19.52
C GLY A 54 5.91 3.11 19.42
N ARG A 55 5.06 3.33 18.42
CA ARG A 55 3.81 2.56 18.25
C ARG A 55 3.35 2.52 16.79
N PRO A 56 2.98 1.35 16.24
CA PRO A 56 2.30 1.32 14.94
C PRO A 56 0.96 2.08 15.08
N PRO A 57 0.60 2.95 14.12
CA PRO A 57 -0.70 3.60 14.13
C PRO A 57 -1.80 2.53 14.02
N ARG A 58 -2.61 2.37 15.08
CA ARG A 58 -3.77 1.44 15.10
C ARG A 58 -4.99 2.00 14.35
N HIS A 59 -4.77 2.76 13.30
CA HIS A 59 -5.86 3.33 12.53
C HIS A 59 -5.78 2.79 11.11
N PHE A 60 -6.58 1.76 10.85
CA PHE A 60 -7.07 1.48 9.51
C PHE A 60 -8.05 2.61 9.20
N PRO A 61 -7.74 3.61 8.33
CA PRO A 61 -8.81 4.38 7.75
C PRO A 61 -9.61 3.39 6.91
N SER A 62 -10.79 3.03 7.38
CA SER A 62 -11.77 2.25 6.64
C SER A 62 -12.19 3.03 5.40
N ARG A 63 -11.37 2.96 4.34
CA ARG A 63 -11.74 3.36 2.98
C ARG A 63 -11.56 2.16 2.05
N ARG A 64 -12.29 1.08 2.38
CA ARG A 64 -12.84 0.15 1.38
C ARG A 64 -14.13 0.81 0.86
N GLN A 65 -14.36 0.79 -0.44
CA GLN A 65 -15.16 1.77 -1.24
C GLN A 65 -14.33 3.05 -1.41
N GLU A 66 -13.85 3.46 -2.57
CA GLU A 66 -14.29 3.33 -3.96
C GLU A 66 -12.99 3.16 -4.77
N LEU A 67 -12.78 2.09 -5.53
CA LEU A 67 -12.85 2.09 -6.98
C LEU A 67 -12.96 0.62 -7.46
N ARG A 68 -14.09 -0.01 -7.16
CA ARG A 68 -14.67 -0.97 -8.12
C ARG A 68 -15.69 -0.18 -8.91
N GLY A 69 -15.48 -0.04 -10.22
CA GLY A 69 -16.49 0.46 -11.15
C GLY A 69 -16.08 1.69 -11.96
N SER A 70 -15.28 1.49 -13.00
CA SER A 70 -15.55 2.10 -14.31
C SER A 70 -14.90 1.27 -15.40
N ALA A 71 -15.46 0.08 -15.62
CA ALA A 71 -15.52 -0.47 -16.97
C ALA A 71 -16.69 0.24 -17.66
N ALA A 72 -16.37 1.03 -18.68
CA ALA A 72 -17.26 1.46 -19.76
C ALA A 72 -16.41 1.62 -21.01
#